data_AF-E9HUT7-F1
#
_entry.id   AF-E9HUT7-F1
#
_cell.length_a   1.000
_cell.length_b   1.000
_cell.length_c   1.000
_cell.angle_alpha   90.00
_cell.angle_beta   90.00
_cell.angle_gamma   90.00
#
_symmetry.space_group_name_H-M   'P 1'
#
loop_
_entity.id
_entity.type
_entity.pdbx_description
1 polymer ?
#
loop_
_entity_poly.entity_id
_entity_poly.type
_entity_poly.pdbx_seq_one_letter_code
_entity_poly.pdbx_strand_id
1 'polypeptide(L)'
;SCKFLKQQPVRELEDDQFLRLVVAEQAGVLTIVIQMKIEGATNDSYLDGIKSLFTYNLFNQRDELVKNWDAERTKVIDLAFTKFLLPQLEKELRVKLLNEAREFVVR
;
A
#
# COMPACT_ATOMS: atom_id res chain seq x y z
N SER A 1 -14.23 -20.97 -3.47
CA SER A 1 -14.68 -20.59 -4.82
C SER A 1 -14.18 -19.17 -5.07
N CYS A 2 -13.04 -19.00 -5.77
CA CYS A 2 -12.36 -17.70 -5.94
C CYS A 2 -11.93 -17.54 -7.41
N LYS A 3 -12.88 -17.58 -8.35
CA LYS A 3 -12.57 -17.62 -9.79
C LYS A 3 -12.27 -16.24 -10.39
N PHE A 4 -12.73 -15.15 -9.76
CA PHE A 4 -12.50 -13.77 -10.21
C PHE A 4 -12.41 -12.83 -9.01
N LEU A 5 -11.21 -12.59 -8.49
CA LEU A 5 -10.96 -11.59 -7.46
C LEU A 5 -10.41 -10.32 -8.12
N LYS A 6 -11.21 -9.25 -8.14
CA LYS A 6 -10.79 -7.94 -8.64
C LYS A 6 -11.22 -6.90 -7.63
N GLN A 7 -10.27 -6.08 -7.15
CA GLN A 7 -10.49 -5.02 -6.16
C GLN A 7 -11.12 -5.50 -4.84
N GLN A 8 -10.88 -6.75 -4.45
CA GLN A 8 -11.31 -7.24 -3.15
C GLN A 8 -10.36 -6.67 -2.07
N PRO A 9 -10.90 -6.07 -0.99
CA PRO A 9 -10.10 -5.70 0.16
C PRO A 9 -9.37 -6.92 0.71
N VAL A 10 -8.07 -6.75 0.97
CA VAL A 10 -7.24 -7.81 1.54
C VAL A 10 -7.80 -8.35 2.87
N ARG A 11 -8.56 -7.53 3.60
CA ARG A 11 -9.22 -7.90 4.86
C ARG A 11 -10.36 -8.91 4.73
N GLU A 12 -10.92 -9.06 3.53
CA GLU A 12 -12.01 -10.00 3.26
C GLU A 12 -11.49 -11.39 2.86
N LEU A 13 -10.16 -11.58 2.82
CA LEU A 13 -9.56 -12.88 2.59
C LEU A 13 -9.56 -13.64 3.92
N GLU A 14 -10.42 -14.65 4.00
CA GLU A 14 -10.55 -15.52 5.18
C GLU A 14 -9.94 -16.91 4.93
N ASP A 15 -9.62 -17.60 6.02
CA ASP A 15 -9.23 -19.02 6.04
C ASP A 15 -8.04 -19.36 5.12
N ASP A 16 -8.18 -20.42 4.30
CA ASP A 16 -7.17 -20.93 3.38
C ASP A 16 -7.21 -20.26 2.00
N GLN A 17 -8.07 -19.24 1.79
CA GLN A 17 -8.28 -18.63 0.48
C GLN A 17 -7.00 -18.01 -0.07
N PHE A 18 -6.22 -17.31 0.77
CA PHE A 18 -4.95 -16.72 0.35
C PHE A 18 -3.92 -17.80 -0.03
N LEU A 19 -3.89 -18.92 0.70
CA LEU A 19 -2.99 -20.03 0.39
C LEU A 19 -3.29 -20.62 -0.99
N ARG A 20 -4.58 -20.79 -1.34
CA ARG A 20 -4.99 -21.27 -2.68
C ARG A 20 -4.58 -20.30 -3.79
N LEU A 21 -4.68 -18.99 -3.54
CA LEU A 21 -4.22 -17.98 -4.50
C LEU A 21 -2.72 -18.07 -4.73
N VAL A 22 -1.92 -18.22 -3.66
CA VAL A 22 -0.47 -18.37 -3.75
C VAL A 22 -0.08 -19.64 -4.51
N VAL A 23 -0.77 -20.76 -4.27
CA VAL A 23 -0.53 -22.01 -5.03
C VAL A 23 -0.87 -21.84 -6.50
N ALA A 24 -1.97 -21.16 -6.83
CA ALA A 24 -2.36 -20.88 -8.21
C ALA A 24 -1.39 -19.91 -8.91
N GLU A 25 -0.80 -18.96 -8.17
CA GLU A 25 0.27 -18.08 -8.65
C GLU A 25 1.55 -18.87 -8.95
N GLN A 26 1.96 -19.77 -8.04
CA GLN A 26 3.12 -20.65 -8.26
C GLN A 26 2.93 -21.61 -9.44
N ALA A 27 1.70 -22.05 -9.69
CA ALA A 27 1.34 -22.87 -10.84
C ALA A 27 1.25 -22.06 -12.16
N GLY A 28 1.44 -20.74 -12.12
CA GLY A 28 1.38 -19.86 -13.29
C GLY A 28 -0.03 -19.65 -13.85
N VAL A 29 -1.07 -19.98 -13.06
CA VAL A 29 -2.48 -19.89 -13.49
C VAL A 29 -3.03 -18.46 -13.31
N LEU A 30 -2.49 -17.72 -12.34
CA LEU A 30 -2.87 -16.33 -12.06
C LEU A 30 -1.66 -15.50 -11.59
N THR A 31 -1.84 -14.18 -11.49
CA THR A 31 -0.87 -13.25 -10.90
C THR A 31 -1.55 -12.41 -9.85
N ILE A 32 -0.97 -12.31 -8.66
CA ILE A 32 -1.52 -11.53 -7.54
C ILE A 32 -0.87 -10.15 -7.52
N VAL A 33 -1.64 -9.12 -7.86
CA VAL A 33 -1.21 -7.73 -7.76
C VAL A 33 -1.93 -7.06 -6.59
N ILE A 34 -1.19 -6.73 -5.53
CA ILE A 34 -1.71 -5.93 -4.42
C ILE A 34 -1.53 -4.46 -4.80
N GLN A 35 -2.62 -3.83 -5.21
CA GLN A 35 -2.58 -2.41 -5.51
C GLN A 35 -2.49 -1.61 -4.21
N MET A 36 -1.35 -0.95 -4.00
CA MET A 36 -1.14 0.02 -2.92
C MET A 36 -1.61 1.43 -3.30
N LYS A 37 -2.26 1.58 -4.46
CA LYS A 37 -3.01 2.81 -4.78
C LYS A 37 -4.21 2.86 -3.84
N ILE A 38 -4.03 3.57 -2.73
CA ILE A 38 -5.12 3.99 -1.87
C ILE A 38 -5.84 5.10 -2.64
N GLU A 39 -6.63 4.73 -3.65
CA GLU A 39 -7.60 5.63 -4.24
C GLU A 39 -8.60 5.92 -3.15
N GLY A 40 -8.47 7.10 -2.55
CA GLY A 40 -9.44 7.59 -1.59
C GLY A 40 -10.78 7.63 -2.29
N ALA A 41 -11.74 6.85 -1.80
CA ALA A 41 -13.10 6.81 -2.36
C ALA A 41 -13.79 8.19 -2.31
N THR A 42 -13.26 9.14 -1.54
CA THR A 42 -13.88 10.46 -1.35
C THR A 42 -12.95 11.62 -0.98
N ASN A 43 -11.67 11.41 -0.65
CA ASN A 43 -10.76 12.48 -0.21
C ASN A 43 -9.33 12.16 -0.65
N ASP A 44 -8.50 13.20 -0.79
CA ASP A 44 -7.09 13.23 -1.18
C ASP A 44 -6.32 11.93 -0.95
N SER A 45 -5.44 11.57 -1.91
CA SER A 45 -4.61 10.37 -1.80
C SER A 45 -3.94 10.31 -0.43
N TYR A 46 -3.85 9.12 0.19
CA TYR A 46 -3.21 8.95 1.50
C TYR A 46 -1.82 9.62 1.58
N LEU A 47 -1.10 9.63 0.44
CA LEU A 47 0.16 10.33 0.27
C LEU A 47 0.05 11.85 0.41
N ASP A 48 -1.01 12.45 -0.12
CA ASP A 48 -1.28 13.89 -0.05
C ASP A 48 -1.62 14.32 1.38
N GLY A 49 -2.35 13.49 2.12
CA GLY A 49 -2.54 13.66 3.56
C GLY A 49 -1.22 13.65 4.32
N ILE A 50 -0.31 12.73 4.00
CA ILE A 50 1.02 12.68 4.63
C ILE A 50 1.86 13.92 4.28
N LYS A 51 1.89 14.32 3.00
CA LYS A 51 2.60 15.52 2.55
C LYS A 51 2.16 16.75 3.34
N SER A 52 0.85 16.88 3.58
CA SER A 52 0.26 18.00 4.33
C SER A 52 0.82 18.12 5.76
N LEU A 53 1.18 17.01 6.41
CA LEU A 53 1.78 17.00 7.75
C LEU A 53 3.19 17.59 7.77
N PHE A 54 3.94 17.43 6.67
CA PHE A 54 5.31 17.95 6.55
C PHE A 54 5.37 19.38 6.01
N THR A 55 4.26 19.88 5.47
CA THR A 55 4.13 21.24 4.93
C THR A 55 3.25 22.14 5.82
N TYR A 56 2.85 21.71 7.02
CA TYR A 56 1.95 22.47 7.88
C TYR A 56 2.61 23.72 8.49
N ASN A 57 1.90 24.84 8.38
CA ASN A 57 2.35 26.22 8.49
C ASN A 57 2.79 26.68 9.89
N LEU A 58 4.10 26.92 10.06
CA LEU A 58 4.62 27.84 11.09
C LEU A 58 5.48 28.98 10.53
N PHE A 59 5.84 28.95 9.25
CA PHE A 59 6.69 29.96 8.62
C PHE A 59 5.99 30.63 7.45
N ASN A 60 6.31 31.91 7.24
CA ASN A 60 5.71 32.76 6.23
C ASN A 60 5.78 32.10 4.84
N GLN A 61 4.66 31.54 4.35
CA GLN A 61 4.50 31.04 2.97
C GLN A 61 4.76 32.10 1.88
N ARG A 62 5.09 33.33 2.28
CA ARG A 62 5.49 34.43 1.40
C ARG A 62 6.97 34.35 1.03
N ASP A 63 7.78 33.60 1.76
CA ASP A 63 9.20 33.42 1.46
C ASP A 63 9.39 32.33 0.38
N GLU A 64 10.04 32.71 -0.71
CA GLU A 64 10.34 31.85 -1.85
C GLU A 64 11.26 30.69 -1.46
N LEU A 65 12.15 30.90 -0.48
CA LEU A 65 13.04 29.85 0.04
C LEU A 65 12.23 28.73 0.70
N VAL A 66 11.21 29.09 1.50
CA VAL A 66 10.35 28.13 2.20
C VAL A 66 9.56 27.29 1.19
N LYS A 67 9.02 27.91 0.15
CA LYS A 67 8.31 27.20 -0.94
C LYS A 67 9.20 26.20 -1.66
N ASN A 68 10.45 26.56 -1.94
CA ASN A 68 11.39 25.67 -2.62
C ASN A 68 11.74 24.45 -1.75
N TRP A 69 11.90 24.66 -0.44
CA TRP A 69 12.11 23.56 0.49
C TRP A 69 10.88 22.65 0.63
N ASP A 70 9.67 23.23 0.69
CA ASP A 70 8.45 22.44 0.72
C ASP A 70 8.28 21.59 -0.53
N ALA A 71 8.55 22.16 -1.71
CA ALA A 71 8.55 21.42 -2.96
C ALA A 71 9.55 20.25 -2.96
N GLU A 72 10.75 20.45 -2.41
CA GLU A 72 11.75 19.39 -2.31
C GLU A 72 11.36 18.32 -1.29
N ARG A 73 10.79 18.70 -0.14
CA ARG A 73 10.23 17.76 0.85
C ARG A 73 9.15 16.89 0.22
N THR A 74 8.23 17.47 -0.53
CA THR A 74 7.19 16.71 -1.23
C THR A 74 7.77 15.66 -2.16
N LYS A 75 8.80 16.00 -2.96
CA LYS A 75 9.47 15.04 -3.86
C LYS A 75 10.17 13.92 -3.10
N VAL A 76 10.87 14.26 -2.01
CA VAL A 76 11.58 13.27 -1.18
C VAL A 76 10.58 12.31 -0.52
N ILE A 77 9.45 12.82 -0.03
CA ILE A 77 8.37 12.01 0.54
C ILE A 77 7.80 11.08 -0.54
N ASP A 78 7.48 11.60 -1.72
CA ASP A 78 6.99 10.77 -2.84
C ASP A 78 7.98 9.65 -3.19
N LEU A 79 9.27 9.97 -3.26
CA LEU A 79 10.32 9.00 -3.53
C LEU A 79 10.43 7.94 -2.43
N ALA A 80 10.44 8.38 -1.16
CA ALA A 80 10.55 7.51 0.00
C ALA A 80 9.41 6.48 0.05
N PHE A 81 8.18 6.94 -0.17
CA PHE A 81 7.02 6.08 -0.13
C PHE A 81 6.94 5.15 -1.34
N THR A 82 7.12 5.67 -2.55
CA THR A 82 6.95 4.86 -3.78
C THR A 82 8.06 3.85 -3.99
N LYS A 83 9.33 4.20 -3.69
CA LYS A 83 10.47 3.31 -3.95
C LYS A 83 10.83 2.39 -2.79
N PHE A 84 10.52 2.77 -1.55
CA PHE A 84 10.99 2.04 -0.37
C PHE A 84 9.84 1.52 0.47
N LEU A 85 8.99 2.41 1.00
CA LEU A 85 8.01 2.02 2.00
C LEU A 85 6.89 1.13 1.44
N LEU A 86 6.23 1.54 0.35
CA LEU A 86 5.12 0.78 -0.22
C LEU A 86 5.55 -0.62 -0.71
N PRO A 87 6.68 -0.79 -1.43
CA PRO A 87 7.16 -2.13 -1.80
C PRO A 87 7.49 -3.01 -0.58
N GLN A 88 8.01 -2.43 0.50
CA GLN A 88 8.28 -3.18 1.72
C GLN A 88 7.00 -3.60 2.44
N LEU A 89 6.04 -2.68 2.59
CA LEU A 89 4.74 -2.98 3.18
C LEU A 89 3.98 -4.04 2.38
N GLU A 90 4.05 -4.01 1.05
CA GLU A 90 3.44 -5.03 0.20
C GLU A 90 4.04 -6.43 0.47
N LYS A 91 5.35 -6.51 0.65
CA LYS A 91 6.05 -7.76 1.00
C LYS A 91 5.63 -8.26 2.39
N GLU A 92 5.65 -7.37 3.38
CA GLU A 92 5.26 -7.72 4.76
C GLU A 92 3.81 -8.17 4.84
N LEU A 93 2.91 -7.51 4.11
CA LEU A 93 1.51 -7.88 4.01
C LEU A 93 1.33 -9.28 3.41
N ARG A 94 2.03 -9.59 2.31
CA ARG A 94 2.00 -10.94 1.73
C ARG A 94 2.46 -12.02 2.72
N VAL A 95 3.54 -11.76 3.44
CA VAL A 95 4.07 -12.70 4.45
C VAL A 95 3.05 -12.90 5.56
N LYS A 96 2.43 -11.83 6.05
CA LYS A 96 1.43 -11.89 7.11
C LYS A 96 0.22 -12.73 6.70
N LEU A 97 -0.36 -12.46 5.53
CA LEU A 97 -1.50 -13.22 5.00
C LEU A 97 -1.17 -14.70 4.78
N LEU A 98 0.05 -14.99 4.30
CA LEU A 98 0.48 -16.37 4.10
C LEU A 98 0.59 -17.11 5.43
N ASN A 99 1.09 -16.45 6.47
CA ASN A 99 1.19 -17.05 7.80
C ASN A 99 -0.19 -17.27 8.42
N GLU A 100 -1.09 -16.28 8.34
CA GLU A 100 -2.47 -16.40 8.83
C GLU A 100 -3.20 -17.58 8.15
N ALA A 101 -3.11 -17.69 6.83
CA ALA A 101 -3.74 -18.79 6.09
C ALA A 101 -3.11 -20.17 6.42
N ARG A 102 -1.80 -20.22 6.69
CA ARG A 102 -1.14 -21.46 7.13
C ARG A 102 -1.55 -21.87 8.53
N GLU A 103 -1.61 -20.93 9.46
CA GLU A 103 -2.06 -21.19 10.83
C GLU A 103 -3.49 -21.75 10.87
N PHE A 104 -4.37 -21.26 9.99
CA PHE A 104 -5.71 -21.78 9.85
C PHE A 104 -5.73 -23.25 9.39
N VAL A 105 -4.88 -23.62 8.43
CA VAL A 105 -4.83 -25.00 7.89
C VAL A 105 -4.17 -25.99 8.86
N VAL A 106 -3.27 -25.53 9.72
CA VAL A 106 -2.59 -26.37 10.72
C VAL A 106 -3.47 -26.61 11.96
N ARG A 107 -4.44 -25.72 12.23
CA ARG A 107 -5.46 -25.90 13.28
C ARG A 107 -6.47 -26.98 12.90
#